data_AF-A0A2V5R4Y6-F1
#
_entry.id   AF-A0A2V5R4Y6-F1
#
_cell.length_a   1.000
_cell.length_b   1.000
_cell.length_c   1.000
_cell.angle_alpha   90.00
_cell.angle_beta   90.00
_cell.angle_gamma   90.00
#
_symmetry.space_group_name_H-M   'P 1'
#
loop_
_entity.id
_entity.type
_entity.pdbx_description
1 polymer ?
#
loop_
_entity_poly.entity_id
_entity_poly.type
_entity_poly.pdbx_seq_one_letter_code
_entity_poly.pdbx_strand_id
1 'polypeptide(L)'
;MFNCRFRCVGEYWWNPQLSPEGPVVVLVSLPLQTMHVYRNGILIGRSSVSTGANGRSTPPGVFTILEKKQQHYSKKYNNAPMPNMQRLTWTGIAMHSGQLPGYPASHGCIRLPFDFSQLLFSATAKGGTVVVGDGKTPQPHLAANPGLMLAPKDFTPEMLRPIAANDYDWRPERSESGPITIVVSAADRALYIYRNGNPIGRGAIE
;
A
#
# COMPACT_ATOMS: atom_id res chain seq x y z
N MET A 1 -8.27 -15.17 -31.49
CA MET A 1 -8.30 -13.80 -30.92
C MET A 1 -8.08 -13.87 -29.43
N PHE A 2 -6.83 -13.74 -28.97
CA PHE A 2 -6.47 -13.63 -27.56
C PHE A 2 -5.69 -12.32 -27.41
N ASN A 3 -6.35 -11.20 -27.13
CA ASN A 3 -5.63 -9.91 -27.05
C ASN A 3 -6.30 -8.92 -26.11
N CYS A 4 -6.16 -9.16 -24.80
CA CYS A 4 -5.76 -8.18 -23.79
C CYS A 4 -5.75 -8.88 -22.41
N ARG A 5 -4.59 -9.30 -21.92
CA ARG A 5 -4.46 -9.78 -20.52
C ARG A 5 -4.20 -8.56 -19.62
N PHE A 6 -5.27 -8.01 -19.03
CA PHE A 6 -5.28 -7.27 -17.75
C PHE A 6 -4.47 -5.95 -17.61
N ARG A 7 -4.45 -5.07 -18.63
CA ARG A 7 -3.70 -3.80 -18.60
C ARG A 7 -4.46 -2.55 -19.10
N CYS A 8 -5.78 -2.58 -19.23
CA CYS A 8 -6.52 -1.40 -19.66
C CYS A 8 -6.67 -0.39 -18.52
N VAL A 9 -6.53 0.88 -18.87
CA VAL A 9 -6.71 2.01 -17.94
C VAL A 9 -8.16 2.08 -17.50
N GLY A 10 -8.40 2.26 -16.21
CA GLY A 10 -9.74 2.31 -15.63
C GLY A 10 -10.37 0.95 -15.31
N GLU A 11 -9.79 -0.15 -15.80
CA GLU A 11 -10.31 -1.50 -15.49
C GLU A 11 -9.96 -1.93 -14.07
N TYR A 12 -10.85 -2.75 -13.52
CA TYR A 12 -10.69 -3.41 -12.23
C TYR A 12 -11.37 -4.78 -12.22
N TRP A 13 -10.96 -5.60 -11.27
CA TRP A 13 -11.58 -6.88 -10.92
C TRP A 13 -11.84 -6.89 -9.41
N TRP A 14 -12.99 -7.44 -9.00
CA TRP A 14 -13.41 -7.48 -7.61
C TRP A 14 -14.19 -8.77 -7.34
N ASN A 15 -13.72 -9.58 -6.40
CA ASN A 15 -14.38 -10.80 -5.96
C ASN A 15 -14.18 -11.01 -4.45
N PRO A 16 -14.94 -10.29 -3.60
CA PRO A 16 -14.80 -10.35 -2.15
C PRO A 16 -15.28 -11.66 -1.55
N GLN A 17 -16.02 -12.48 -2.30
CA GLN A 17 -16.54 -13.76 -1.82
C GLN A 17 -15.44 -14.83 -1.65
N LEU A 18 -14.27 -14.64 -2.30
CA LEU A 18 -13.12 -15.54 -2.13
C LEU A 18 -12.54 -15.50 -0.71
N SER A 19 -12.77 -14.41 0.02
CA SER A 19 -12.50 -14.30 1.46
C SER A 19 -13.54 -13.37 2.05
N PRO A 20 -14.65 -13.88 2.63
CA PRO A 20 -15.77 -13.05 3.08
C PRO A 20 -15.39 -12.07 4.20
N GLU A 21 -14.50 -12.48 5.11
CA GLU A 21 -14.11 -11.72 6.29
C GLU A 21 -12.60 -11.71 6.50
N GLY A 22 -12.13 -10.88 7.45
CA GLY A 22 -10.73 -10.82 7.90
C GLY A 22 -9.99 -9.54 7.55
N PRO A 23 -8.75 -9.37 8.06
CA PRO A 23 -7.90 -8.22 7.78
C PRO A 23 -7.68 -7.99 6.28
N VAL A 24 -7.73 -6.71 5.90
CA VAL A 24 -7.49 -6.25 4.53
C VAL A 24 -6.14 -5.53 4.44
N VAL A 25 -5.36 -5.88 3.40
CA VAL A 25 -4.12 -5.22 3.03
C VAL A 25 -4.21 -4.77 1.58
N VAL A 26 -3.82 -3.52 1.33
CA VAL A 26 -3.78 -2.94 -0.01
C VAL A 26 -2.32 -2.82 -0.46
N LEU A 27 -1.98 -3.34 -1.63
CA LEU A 27 -0.66 -3.19 -2.24
C LEU A 27 -0.76 -2.34 -3.48
N VAL A 28 0.07 -1.30 -3.58
CA VAL A 28 0.13 -0.40 -4.73
C VAL A 28 1.52 -0.49 -5.35
N SER A 29 1.57 -0.79 -6.64
CA SER A 29 2.79 -0.78 -7.44
C SER A 29 2.85 0.52 -8.25
N LEU A 30 3.79 1.40 -7.92
CA LEU A 30 4.09 2.59 -8.69
C LEU A 30 4.57 2.26 -10.12
N PRO A 31 5.52 1.32 -10.36
CA PRO A 31 6.00 1.07 -11.72
C PRO A 31 4.94 0.43 -12.61
N LEU A 32 4.08 -0.43 -12.04
CA LEU A 32 3.01 -1.10 -12.81
C LEU A 32 1.72 -0.27 -12.87
N GLN A 33 1.61 0.81 -12.08
CA GLN A 33 0.37 1.57 -11.92
C GLN A 33 -0.84 0.67 -11.61
N THR A 34 -0.66 -0.24 -10.65
CA THR A 34 -1.72 -1.17 -10.22
C THR A 34 -1.90 -1.18 -8.71
N MET A 35 -3.12 -1.44 -8.27
CA MET A 35 -3.49 -1.77 -6.90
C MET A 35 -3.97 -3.22 -6.82
N HIS A 36 -3.59 -3.91 -5.76
CA HIS A 36 -4.10 -5.23 -5.38
C HIS A 36 -4.65 -5.16 -3.95
N VAL A 37 -5.76 -5.84 -3.71
CA VAL A 37 -6.46 -5.86 -2.42
C VAL A 37 -6.53 -7.30 -1.96
N TYR A 38 -5.90 -7.58 -0.83
CA TYR A 38 -5.89 -8.88 -0.20
C TYR A 38 -6.76 -8.86 1.04
N ARG A 39 -7.49 -9.94 1.29
CA ARG A 39 -8.16 -10.20 2.56
C ARG A 39 -7.76 -11.60 3.02
N ASN A 40 -7.26 -11.74 4.25
CA ASN A 40 -6.66 -12.98 4.74
C ASN A 40 -5.60 -13.57 3.79
N GLY A 41 -4.82 -12.73 3.12
CA GLY A 41 -3.82 -13.18 2.14
C GLY A 41 -4.39 -13.65 0.80
N ILE A 42 -5.72 -13.70 0.63
CA ILE A 42 -6.38 -14.03 -0.63
C ILE A 42 -6.63 -12.75 -1.43
N LEU A 43 -6.25 -12.75 -2.72
CA LEU A 43 -6.50 -11.62 -3.61
C LEU A 43 -8.01 -11.50 -3.91
N ILE A 44 -8.63 -10.45 -3.41
CA ILE A 44 -10.07 -10.18 -3.60
C ILE A 44 -10.35 -9.00 -4.54
N GLY A 45 -9.32 -8.24 -4.93
CA GLY A 45 -9.49 -7.10 -5.81
C GLY A 45 -8.21 -6.67 -6.50
N ARG A 46 -8.34 -6.13 -7.70
CA ARG A 46 -7.25 -5.52 -8.47
C ARG A 46 -7.78 -4.35 -9.28
N SER A 47 -7.00 -3.28 -9.41
CA SER A 47 -7.37 -2.12 -10.23
C SER A 47 -6.13 -1.45 -10.84
N SER A 48 -6.32 -0.79 -11.98
CA SER A 48 -5.36 0.22 -12.44
C SER A 48 -5.42 1.47 -11.54
N VAL A 49 -4.31 2.19 -11.42
CA VAL A 49 -4.24 3.45 -10.66
C VAL A 49 -3.56 4.54 -11.45
N SER A 50 -3.69 5.79 -10.99
CA SER A 50 -2.80 6.88 -11.42
C SER A 50 -2.21 7.59 -10.21
N THR A 51 -0.90 7.44 -10.03
CA THR A 51 -0.16 7.95 -8.85
C THR A 51 0.48 9.31 -9.13
N GLY A 52 1.32 9.79 -8.19
CA GLY A 52 2.01 11.07 -8.30
C GLY A 52 2.94 11.17 -9.50
N ALA A 53 2.89 12.30 -10.21
CA ALA A 53 3.77 12.61 -11.35
C ALA A 53 5.23 12.82 -10.90
N ASN A 54 6.14 12.95 -11.87
CA ASN A 54 7.53 13.35 -11.58
C ASN A 54 7.56 14.72 -10.86
N GLY A 55 8.41 14.85 -9.84
CA GLY A 55 8.44 16.03 -8.94
C GLY A 55 7.30 16.09 -7.91
N ARG A 56 6.33 15.18 -7.98
CA ARG A 56 5.21 15.04 -7.02
C ARG A 56 4.90 13.57 -6.74
N SER A 57 5.95 12.75 -6.69
CA SER A 57 5.83 11.29 -6.63
C SER A 57 5.12 10.84 -5.36
N THR A 58 4.30 9.81 -5.48
CA THR A 58 3.73 9.12 -4.32
C THR A 58 4.88 8.46 -3.56
N PRO A 59 5.04 8.72 -2.25
CA PRO A 59 6.12 8.11 -1.48
C PRO A 59 5.91 6.60 -1.34
N PRO A 60 6.94 5.76 -1.54
CA PRO A 60 6.88 4.34 -1.18
C PRO A 60 6.85 4.15 0.35
N GLY A 61 6.49 2.95 0.79
CA GLY A 61 6.51 2.53 2.20
C GLY A 61 5.18 1.96 2.70
N VAL A 62 5.08 1.81 4.03
CA VAL A 62 3.90 1.29 4.73
C VAL A 62 3.11 2.44 5.33
N PHE A 63 1.81 2.42 5.09
CA PHE A 63 0.89 3.43 5.58
C PHE A 63 -0.26 2.77 6.31
N THR A 64 -0.71 3.46 7.35
CA THR A 64 -1.99 3.21 8.00
C THR A 64 -3.03 4.16 7.41
N ILE A 65 -4.24 3.68 7.15
CA ILE A 65 -5.36 4.56 6.78
C ILE A 65 -5.73 5.42 8.00
N LEU A 66 -5.38 6.71 7.94
CA LEU A 66 -5.54 7.67 9.03
C LEU A 66 -6.98 8.19 9.13
N GLU A 67 -7.60 8.45 7.98
CA GLU A 67 -8.94 8.99 7.88
C GLU A 67 -9.67 8.42 6.67
N LYS A 68 -10.99 8.36 6.75
CA LYS A 68 -11.88 7.99 5.64
C LYS A 68 -13.00 9.01 5.54
N LYS A 69 -13.23 9.55 4.34
CA LYS A 69 -14.35 10.47 4.04
C LYS A 69 -14.91 10.16 2.66
N GLN A 70 -16.20 9.83 2.59
CA GLN A 70 -16.86 9.49 1.33
C GLN A 70 -16.95 10.71 0.41
N GLN A 71 -17.26 11.88 0.97
CA GLN A 71 -17.17 13.18 0.30
C GLN A 71 -16.05 14.00 0.94
N HIS A 72 -15.00 14.28 0.19
CA HIS A 72 -13.90 15.13 0.63
C HIS A 72 -13.53 16.12 -0.47
N TYR A 73 -13.10 17.30 -0.06
CA TYR A 73 -12.62 18.35 -0.94
C TYR A 73 -11.23 18.78 -0.47
N SER A 74 -10.27 18.81 -1.39
CA SER A 74 -8.89 19.17 -1.05
C SER A 74 -8.76 20.68 -0.87
N LYS A 75 -8.58 21.13 0.39
CA LYS A 75 -8.28 22.54 0.68
C LYS A 75 -7.01 23.04 -0.02
N LYS A 76 -6.03 22.15 -0.23
CA LYS A 76 -4.75 22.46 -0.88
C LYS A 76 -4.87 22.62 -2.40
N TYR A 77 -5.88 22.02 -3.02
CA TYR A 77 -6.07 22.03 -4.47
C TYR A 77 -7.42 22.63 -4.83
N ASN A 78 -7.66 23.87 -4.40
CA ASN A 78 -8.84 24.66 -4.74
C ASN A 78 -10.18 23.92 -4.55
N ASN A 79 -10.35 23.23 -3.42
CA ASN A 79 -11.51 22.39 -3.13
C ASN A 79 -11.81 21.34 -4.21
N ALA A 80 -10.77 20.79 -4.86
CA ALA A 80 -10.95 19.70 -5.79
C ALA A 80 -11.61 18.49 -5.10
N PRO A 81 -12.65 17.87 -5.70
CA PRO A 81 -13.33 16.74 -5.12
C PRO A 81 -12.40 15.52 -5.08
N MET A 82 -12.44 14.80 -3.95
CA MET A 82 -11.75 13.54 -3.68
C MET A 82 -12.75 12.52 -3.15
N PRO A 83 -13.68 12.00 -3.98
CA PRO A 83 -14.67 11.04 -3.51
C PRO A 83 -14.00 9.74 -3.03
N ASN A 84 -14.54 9.14 -1.98
CA ASN A 84 -14.04 7.92 -1.33
C ASN A 84 -12.59 8.06 -0.81
N MET A 85 -12.26 9.22 -0.24
CA MET A 85 -10.93 9.54 0.25
C MET A 85 -10.53 8.68 1.45
N GLN A 86 -9.34 8.10 1.37
CA GLN A 86 -8.66 7.36 2.43
C GLN A 86 -7.26 7.95 2.62
N ARG A 87 -7.04 8.69 3.72
CA ARG A 87 -5.81 9.44 3.99
C ARG A 87 -4.70 8.50 4.44
N LEU A 88 -3.52 8.63 3.86
CA LEU A 88 -2.32 7.85 4.19
C LEU A 88 -1.27 8.67 4.94
N THR A 89 -1.22 9.99 4.70
CA THR A 89 -0.29 10.89 5.40
C THR A 89 -0.99 12.15 5.88
N TRP A 90 -0.51 12.72 6.98
CA TRP A 90 -0.92 14.05 7.45
C TRP A 90 -0.55 15.17 6.47
N THR A 91 0.47 14.95 5.63
CA THR A 91 0.86 15.87 4.56
C THR A 91 -0.12 15.93 3.39
N GLY A 92 -1.10 15.02 3.33
CA GLY A 92 -2.19 15.09 2.36
C GLY A 92 -2.24 13.99 1.31
N ILE A 93 -1.35 12.98 1.37
CA ILE A 93 -1.38 11.86 0.44
C ILE A 93 -2.54 10.93 0.81
N ALA A 94 -3.35 10.55 -0.18
CA ALA A 94 -4.54 9.73 0.01
C ALA A 94 -4.83 8.85 -1.21
N MET A 95 -5.60 7.78 -0.99
CA MET A 95 -6.30 7.05 -2.06
C MET A 95 -7.69 7.68 -2.24
N HIS A 96 -8.11 7.91 -3.48
CA HIS A 96 -9.46 8.43 -3.77
C HIS A 96 -9.80 8.20 -5.25
N SER A 97 -11.08 8.37 -5.61
CA SER A 97 -11.45 8.38 -7.04
C SER A 97 -10.89 9.61 -7.77
N GLY A 98 -10.51 9.44 -9.03
CA GLY A 98 -10.06 10.54 -9.86
C GLY A 98 -9.89 10.11 -11.31
N GLN A 99 -9.34 11.00 -12.14
CA GLN A 99 -9.00 10.66 -13.53
C GLN A 99 -7.80 9.71 -13.61
N LEU A 100 -7.86 8.74 -14.51
CA LEU A 100 -6.78 7.81 -14.79
C LEU A 100 -6.35 7.99 -16.25
N PRO A 101 -5.30 8.79 -16.54
CA PRO A 101 -4.84 9.00 -17.91
C PRO A 101 -3.90 7.88 -18.41
N GLY A 102 -3.71 6.81 -17.62
CA GLY A 102 -2.83 5.68 -17.96
C GLY A 102 -1.36 5.85 -17.54
N TYR A 103 -1.02 6.97 -16.91
CA TYR A 103 0.32 7.24 -16.38
C TYR A 103 0.23 8.02 -15.04
N PRO A 104 1.33 8.11 -14.27
CA PRO A 104 1.38 8.90 -13.04
C PRO A 104 1.15 10.39 -13.35
N ALA A 105 0.09 10.97 -12.80
CA ALA A 105 -0.34 12.34 -13.13
C ALA A 105 -1.01 13.09 -11.96
N SER A 106 -1.00 12.52 -10.75
CA SER A 106 -1.53 13.20 -9.57
C SER A 106 -0.46 14.09 -8.90
N HIS A 107 -0.87 14.80 -7.85
CA HIS A 107 0.04 15.55 -6.97
C HIS A 107 0.50 14.71 -5.76
N GLY A 108 0.61 13.39 -5.94
CA GLY A 108 1.06 12.43 -4.92
C GLY A 108 -0.03 11.46 -4.47
N CYS A 109 -1.32 11.79 -4.61
CA CYS A 109 -2.42 10.88 -4.32
C CYS A 109 -2.46 9.67 -5.27
N ILE A 110 -3.13 8.61 -4.85
CA ILE A 110 -3.36 7.40 -5.64
C ILE A 110 -4.79 7.48 -6.15
N ARG A 111 -4.96 7.78 -7.45
CA ARG A 111 -6.28 7.91 -8.08
C ARG A 111 -6.79 6.55 -8.56
N LEU A 112 -8.07 6.29 -8.30
CA LEU A 112 -8.76 5.04 -8.56
C LEU A 112 -9.97 5.27 -9.49
N PRO A 113 -10.42 4.24 -10.24
CA PRO A 113 -11.74 4.26 -10.86
C PRO A 113 -12.82 4.52 -9.81
N PHE A 114 -13.88 5.23 -10.17
CA PHE A 114 -14.90 5.64 -9.21
C PHE A 114 -15.55 4.44 -8.52
N ASP A 115 -16.07 3.48 -9.27
CA ASP A 115 -16.75 2.30 -8.73
C ASP A 115 -15.81 1.47 -7.84
N PHE A 116 -14.58 1.22 -8.31
CA PHE A 116 -13.58 0.51 -7.52
C PHE A 116 -13.25 1.24 -6.21
N SER A 117 -13.21 2.57 -6.23
CA SER A 117 -12.95 3.35 -5.01
C SER A 117 -14.08 3.21 -3.97
N GLN A 118 -15.34 3.03 -4.40
CA GLN A 118 -16.45 2.74 -3.48
C GLN A 118 -16.30 1.35 -2.87
N LEU A 119 -15.98 0.34 -3.70
CA LEU A 119 -15.75 -1.04 -3.25
C LEU A 119 -14.59 -1.12 -2.24
N LEU A 120 -13.46 -0.50 -2.58
CA LEU A 120 -12.30 -0.42 -1.70
C LEU A 120 -12.64 0.32 -0.40
N PHE A 121 -13.35 1.45 -0.49
CA PHE A 121 -13.75 2.21 0.69
C PHE A 121 -14.64 1.38 1.61
N SER A 122 -15.55 0.57 1.10
CA SER A 122 -16.34 -0.34 1.94
C SER A 122 -15.51 -1.46 2.56
N ALA A 123 -14.51 -1.98 1.82
CA ALA A 123 -13.71 -3.11 2.27
C ALA A 123 -12.61 -2.75 3.30
N THR A 124 -12.15 -1.51 3.33
CA THR A 124 -11.10 -1.06 4.26
C THR A 124 -11.68 -0.39 5.51
N ALA A 125 -10.86 -0.20 6.53
CA ALA A 125 -11.19 0.57 7.72
C ALA A 125 -10.08 1.57 8.06
N LYS A 126 -10.40 2.56 8.91
CA LYS A 126 -9.36 3.36 9.58
C LYS A 126 -8.47 2.39 10.38
N GLY A 127 -7.14 2.56 10.29
CA GLY A 127 -6.18 1.59 10.81
C GLY A 127 -5.75 0.51 9.80
N GLY A 128 -6.41 0.40 8.64
CA GLY A 128 -6.05 -0.57 7.60
C GLY A 128 -4.67 -0.31 6.99
N THR A 129 -4.00 -1.37 6.54
CA THR A 129 -2.64 -1.31 5.99
C THR A 129 -2.65 -1.07 4.49
N VAL A 130 -1.83 -0.12 4.04
CA VAL A 130 -1.55 0.15 2.63
C VAL A 130 -0.05 0.14 2.41
N VAL A 131 0.43 -0.63 1.46
CA VAL A 131 1.84 -0.68 1.08
C VAL A 131 2.02 -0.13 -0.32
N VAL A 132 2.99 0.77 -0.50
CA VAL A 132 3.32 1.38 -1.78
C VAL A 132 4.75 0.99 -2.16
N GLY A 133 4.92 0.26 -3.26
CA GLY A 133 6.23 -0.18 -3.78
C GLY A 133 6.64 0.57 -5.05
N ASP A 134 7.91 0.97 -5.13
CA ASP A 134 8.47 1.77 -6.25
C ASP A 134 9.17 0.94 -7.34
N GLY A 135 9.32 -0.37 -7.15
CA GLY A 135 9.99 -1.26 -8.10
C GLY A 135 11.52 -1.19 -8.10
N LYS A 136 12.12 -0.23 -7.39
CA LYS A 136 13.55 -0.25 -7.04
C LYS A 136 13.78 -1.17 -5.85
N THR A 137 12.75 -1.28 -5.02
CA THR A 137 12.46 -2.51 -4.32
C THR A 137 12.06 -3.60 -5.32
N PRO A 138 12.73 -4.76 -5.36
CA PRO A 138 12.41 -5.86 -6.27
C PRO A 138 10.91 -6.11 -6.35
N GLN A 139 10.36 -6.01 -7.57
CA GLN A 139 8.97 -6.34 -7.84
C GLN A 139 8.72 -7.77 -7.38
N PRO A 140 7.71 -8.03 -6.53
CA PRO A 140 7.52 -9.37 -6.00
C PRO A 140 7.05 -10.29 -7.13
N HIS A 141 7.88 -11.25 -7.49
CA HIS A 141 7.40 -12.62 -7.37
C HIS A 141 7.00 -12.73 -5.89
N LEU A 142 5.70 -12.58 -5.63
CA LEU A 142 5.00 -12.61 -4.34
C LEU A 142 5.91 -12.85 -3.10
N ALA A 143 5.94 -11.91 -2.16
CA ALA A 143 6.42 -12.14 -0.78
C ALA A 143 7.91 -12.54 -0.60
N ALA A 144 8.76 -12.24 -1.59
CA ALA A 144 10.19 -12.51 -1.48
C ALA A 144 10.91 -11.57 -0.49
N ASN A 145 10.98 -10.25 -0.72
CA ASN A 145 11.67 -9.32 0.19
C ASN A 145 10.83 -8.11 0.63
N PRO A 146 9.81 -8.30 1.50
CA PRO A 146 9.07 -7.21 2.13
C PRO A 146 9.96 -6.25 2.92
N GLY A 147 11.11 -6.66 3.47
CA GLY A 147 11.98 -5.75 4.22
C GLY A 147 12.40 -4.50 3.44
N LEU A 148 12.55 -4.65 2.12
CA LEU A 148 12.98 -3.58 1.22
C LEU A 148 11.77 -2.80 0.64
N MET A 149 10.56 -3.39 0.66
CA MET A 149 9.29 -2.76 0.24
C MET A 149 8.69 -1.88 1.33
N LEU A 150 9.06 -2.18 2.55
CA LEU A 150 8.50 -1.62 3.77
C LEU A 150 9.57 -0.81 4.54
N ALA A 151 10.63 -0.39 3.84
CA ALA A 151 11.70 0.42 4.38
C ALA A 151 11.14 1.72 5.01
N PRO A 152 11.49 2.04 6.27
CA PRO A 152 11.03 3.26 6.90
C PRO A 152 11.72 4.51 6.32
N LYS A 153 11.24 5.70 6.66
CA LYS A 153 11.78 6.95 6.11
C LYS A 153 13.23 7.24 6.53
N ASP A 154 13.65 6.70 7.66
CA ASP A 154 15.00 6.74 8.24
C ASP A 154 15.81 5.49 7.89
N PHE A 155 15.45 4.83 6.78
CA PHE A 155 16.10 3.62 6.32
C PHE A 155 17.62 3.76 6.22
N THR A 156 18.31 2.79 6.79
CA THR A 156 19.76 2.66 6.67
C THR A 156 20.12 1.34 5.97
N PRO A 157 21.27 1.25 5.28
CA PRO A 157 21.72 0.01 4.64
C PRO A 157 21.79 -1.20 5.60
N GLU A 158 22.02 -0.97 6.89
CA GLU A 158 22.03 -2.00 7.93
C GLU A 158 20.66 -2.68 8.09
N MET A 159 19.58 -1.99 7.78
CA MET A 159 18.22 -2.53 7.80
C MET A 159 17.95 -3.53 6.66
N LEU A 160 18.85 -3.64 5.67
CA LEU A 160 18.80 -4.64 4.61
C LEU A 160 19.66 -5.87 4.84
N ARG A 161 20.54 -5.82 5.84
CA ARG A 161 21.39 -6.96 6.13
C ARG A 161 20.49 -8.14 6.54
N PRO A 162 20.69 -9.34 5.94
CA PRO A 162 20.06 -10.56 6.42
C PRO A 162 20.33 -10.71 7.91
N ILE A 163 19.27 -10.97 8.68
CA ILE A 163 19.41 -11.28 10.09
C ILE A 163 19.95 -12.70 10.21
N ALA A 164 20.97 -12.89 11.06
CA ALA A 164 21.53 -14.20 11.32
C ALA A 164 20.49 -15.11 11.97
N ALA A 165 20.59 -16.43 11.78
CA ALA A 165 19.75 -17.38 12.51
C ALA A 165 19.88 -17.12 14.02
N ASN A 166 18.74 -16.94 14.71
CA ASN A 166 18.59 -16.54 16.12
C ASN A 166 18.84 -15.07 16.48
N ASP A 167 19.03 -14.19 15.51
CA ASP A 167 19.15 -12.75 15.75
C ASP A 167 17.80 -12.03 15.54
N TYR A 168 17.62 -10.89 16.21
CA TYR A 168 16.44 -10.04 16.09
C TYR A 168 16.76 -8.57 16.39
N ASP A 169 16.01 -7.67 15.75
CA ASP A 169 15.98 -6.25 16.07
C ASP A 169 14.62 -5.93 16.68
N TRP A 170 14.58 -5.30 17.84
CA TRP A 170 13.35 -4.95 18.55
C TRP A 170 13.44 -3.52 19.08
N ARG A 171 12.57 -2.65 18.58
CA ARG A 171 12.54 -1.21 18.81
C ARG A 171 11.10 -0.71 19.01
N PRO A 172 10.40 -1.18 20.06
CA PRO A 172 9.00 -0.82 20.32
C PRO A 172 8.80 0.69 20.54
N GLU A 173 9.83 1.42 20.95
CA GLU A 173 9.83 2.87 21.14
C GLU A 173 9.63 3.65 19.84
N ARG A 174 9.86 3.05 18.66
CA ARG A 174 9.61 3.71 17.37
C ARG A 174 8.14 3.98 17.10
N SER A 175 7.24 3.30 17.80
CA SER A 175 5.82 3.63 17.84
C SER A 175 5.21 2.99 19.07
N GLU A 176 4.76 3.78 20.04
CA GLU A 176 4.27 3.26 21.33
C GLU A 176 2.91 2.59 21.24
N SER A 177 2.04 3.05 20.32
CA SER A 177 0.68 2.53 20.15
C SER A 177 0.27 2.47 18.67
N GLY A 178 -0.83 1.75 18.40
CA GLY A 178 -1.42 1.63 17.07
C GLY A 178 -1.50 0.19 16.55
N PRO A 179 -2.10 0.01 15.35
CA PRO A 179 -2.26 -1.32 14.76
C PRO A 179 -0.90 -1.95 14.47
N ILE A 180 -0.82 -3.27 14.68
CA ILE A 180 0.35 -4.09 14.34
C ILE A 180 0.16 -4.69 12.95
N THR A 181 1.20 -4.62 12.13
CA THR A 181 1.29 -5.35 10.86
C THR A 181 2.51 -6.26 10.93
N ILE A 182 2.29 -7.55 10.79
CA ILE A 182 3.37 -8.54 10.68
C ILE A 182 3.53 -8.89 9.21
N VAL A 183 4.77 -8.83 8.71
CA VAL A 183 5.09 -9.25 7.36
C VAL A 183 6.14 -10.33 7.39
N VAL A 184 5.79 -11.51 6.91
CA VAL A 184 6.69 -12.66 6.81
C VAL A 184 7.28 -12.69 5.40
N SER A 185 8.60 -12.81 5.33
CA SER A 185 9.40 -12.71 4.13
C SER A 185 10.15 -14.01 3.87
N ALA A 186 9.74 -14.73 2.84
CA ALA A 186 10.41 -15.98 2.49
C ALA A 186 11.80 -15.75 1.89
N ALA A 187 12.01 -14.68 1.11
CA ALA A 187 13.31 -14.42 0.51
C ALA A 187 14.24 -13.59 1.40
N ASP A 188 13.74 -12.77 2.34
CA ASP A 188 14.62 -12.16 3.35
C ASP A 188 14.93 -13.19 4.45
N ARG A 189 14.20 -14.32 4.47
CA ARG A 189 14.17 -15.28 5.59
C ARG A 189 14.00 -14.54 6.91
N ALA A 190 13.05 -13.61 6.92
CA ALA A 190 12.77 -12.78 8.10
C ALA A 190 11.28 -12.51 8.30
N LEU A 191 10.89 -12.25 9.54
CA LEU A 191 9.65 -11.57 9.87
C LEU A 191 9.95 -10.09 10.14
N TYR A 192 9.01 -9.22 9.83
CA TYR A 192 9.04 -7.80 10.13
C TYR A 192 7.78 -7.42 10.89
N ILE A 193 7.93 -6.62 11.94
CA ILE A 193 6.83 -6.12 12.77
C ILE A 193 6.78 -4.61 12.62
N TYR A 194 5.64 -4.11 12.19
CA TYR A 194 5.33 -2.70 12.10
C TYR A 194 4.27 -2.34 13.13
N ARG A 195 4.38 -1.16 13.73
CA ARG A 195 3.31 -0.52 14.48
C ARG A 195 3.02 0.83 13.88
N ASN A 196 1.76 1.05 13.49
CA ASN A 196 1.32 2.28 12.83
C ASN A 196 2.17 2.66 11.60
N GLY A 197 2.65 1.65 10.86
CA GLY A 197 3.51 1.82 9.68
C GLY A 197 5.00 2.03 9.98
N ASN A 198 5.42 2.13 11.24
CA ASN A 198 6.83 2.20 11.62
C ASN A 198 7.36 0.80 11.99
N PRO A 199 8.50 0.34 11.45
CA PRO A 199 9.09 -0.94 11.83
C PRO A 199 9.58 -0.86 13.27
N ILE A 200 9.01 -1.70 14.11
CA ILE A 200 9.35 -1.85 15.53
C ILE A 200 10.09 -3.16 15.79
N GLY A 201 10.24 -4.03 14.80
CA GLY A 201 11.14 -5.16 14.93
C GLY A 201 11.25 -6.02 13.68
N ARG A 202 12.21 -6.92 13.70
CA ARG A 202 12.40 -8.00 12.73
C ARG A 202 13.18 -9.16 13.35
N GLY A 203 12.99 -10.36 12.85
CA GLY A 203 13.72 -11.54 13.31
C GLY A 203 13.87 -12.55 12.18
N ALA A 204 14.88 -13.42 12.27
CA ALA A 204 15.03 -14.51 11.30
C ALA A 204 13.84 -15.49 11.36
N ILE A 205 13.49 -16.07 10.22
CA ILE A 205 12.63 -17.25 10.13
C ILE A 205 13.45 -18.37 9.47
N GLU A 206 13.35 -19.58 10.02
CA GLU A 206 14.12 -20.74 9.55
C GLU A 206 13.52 -21.37 8.28
#